data_AF-R5NVZ2-F1
#
_entry.id   AF-R5NVZ2-F1
#
_cell.length_a   1.000
_cell.length_b   1.000
_cell.length_c   1.000
_cell.angle_alpha   90.00
_cell.angle_beta   90.00
_cell.angle_gamma   90.00
#
_symmetry.space_group_name_H-M   'P 1'
#
loop_
_entity.id
_entity.type
_entity.pdbx_description
1 polymer ?
#
loop_
_entity_poly.entity_id
_entity_poly.type
_entity_poly.pdbx_seq_one_letter_code
_entity_poly.pdbx_strand_id
1 'polypeptide(L)'
;MKSIRAKSELKAFSLPELLVVLVIIGILVLIALPNLMPLISKAKSTEAQQQLVFLHTLEKTHFYMHSRYSASLEELGFEQQKLVTDGGSANYRIEVTEASEKGFKAKATAVVDFDGDGTYNVWEIDQDKNLKEVTKD
;
A
#
# COMPACT_ATOMS: atom_id res chain seq x y z
N MET A 1 36.82 53.45 50.71
CA MET A 1 37.07 52.11 50.12
C MET A 1 36.05 51.84 49.02
N LYS A 2 36.47 51.72 47.75
CA LYS A 2 35.58 51.32 46.64
C LYS A 2 35.58 49.79 46.55
N SER A 3 34.45 49.17 46.81
CA SER A 3 34.26 47.72 46.65
C SER A 3 33.98 47.42 45.18
N ILE A 4 34.86 46.64 44.55
CA ILE A 4 34.74 46.21 43.15
C ILE A 4 33.91 44.92 43.16
N ARG A 5 32.64 44.99 42.75
CA ARG A 5 31.81 43.79 42.55
C ARG A 5 32.24 43.09 41.26
N ALA A 6 32.70 41.85 41.38
CA ALA A 6 32.94 40.98 40.23
C ALA A 6 31.60 40.67 39.53
N LYS A 7 31.53 40.95 38.24
CA LYS A 7 30.35 40.69 37.41
C LYS A 7 30.32 39.20 37.09
N SER A 8 29.31 38.48 37.59
CA SER A 8 29.09 37.09 37.20
C SER A 8 28.53 37.07 35.77
N GLU A 9 29.34 36.60 34.82
CA GLU A 9 28.90 36.33 33.45
C GLU A 9 27.79 35.26 33.50
N LEU A 10 26.58 35.63 33.08
CA LEU A 10 25.48 34.68 32.92
C LEU A 10 25.78 33.83 31.69
N LYS A 11 25.79 32.50 31.84
CA LYS A 11 25.90 31.58 30.71
C LYS A 11 24.64 31.70 29.86
N ALA A 12 24.76 32.31 28.69
CA ALA A 12 23.68 32.48 27.73
C ALA A 12 24.17 32.08 26.33
N PHE A 13 23.27 31.54 25.52
CA PHE A 13 23.55 31.24 24.11
C PHE A 13 23.44 32.51 23.27
N SER A 14 24.33 32.66 22.31
CA SER A 14 24.25 33.73 21.32
C SER A 14 23.21 33.40 20.24
N LEU A 15 22.64 34.44 19.61
CA LEU A 15 21.69 34.28 18.51
C LEU A 15 22.28 33.45 17.34
N PRO A 16 23.55 33.66 16.92
CA PRO A 16 24.13 32.84 15.86
C PRO A 16 24.29 31.36 16.23
N GLU A 17 24.64 31.05 17.48
CA GLU A 17 24.74 29.65 17.95
C GLU A 17 23.39 28.95 17.88
N LEU A 18 22.31 29.61 18.31
CA LEU A 18 20.95 29.07 18.19
C LEU A 18 20.53 28.90 16.73
N LEU A 19 20.92 29.81 15.84
CA LEU A 19 20.61 29.74 14.42
C LEU A 19 21.28 28.53 13.76
N VAL A 20 22.57 28.29 14.05
CA VAL A 20 23.29 27.10 13.55
C VAL A 20 22.64 25.81 14.05
N VAL A 21 22.25 25.74 15.33
CA VAL A 21 21.57 24.56 15.88
C VAL A 21 20.23 24.31 15.18
N LEU A 22 19.43 25.34 14.95
CA LEU A 22 18.15 25.21 14.25
C LEU A 22 18.33 24.73 12.79
N VAL A 23 19.36 25.21 12.10
CA VAL A 23 19.67 24.75 10.74
C VAL A 23 20.07 23.27 10.73
N ILE A 24 20.93 22.84 11.66
CA ILE A 24 21.34 21.44 11.77
C ILE A 24 20.13 20.55 12.06
N ILE A 25 19.28 20.92 13.03
CA ILE A 25 18.05 20.17 13.35
C ILE A 25 17.12 20.14 12.13
N GLY A 26 16.98 21.24 11.40
CA GLY A 26 16.16 21.31 10.19
C GLY A 26 16.61 20.32 9.11
N ILE A 27 17.92 20.26 8.82
CA ILE A 27 18.48 19.30 7.85
C ILE A 27 18.27 17.86 8.32
N LEU A 28 18.51 17.58 9.60
CA LEU A 28 18.32 16.25 10.16
C LEU A 28 16.86 15.79 10.07
N VAL A 29 15.89 16.66 10.35
CA VAL A 29 14.46 16.33 10.22
C VAL A 29 14.09 16.01 8.77
N LEU A 30 14.61 16.76 7.80
CA LEU A 30 14.35 16.49 6.38
C LEU A 30 14.88 15.13 5.92
N ILE A 31 16.04 14.69 6.43
CA ILE A 31 16.61 13.38 6.10
C ILE A 31 15.92 12.26 6.90
N ALA A 32 15.49 12.56 8.13
CA ALA A 32 14.94 11.58 9.04
C ALA A 32 13.47 11.27 8.80
N LEU A 33 12.70 12.13 8.13
CA LEU A 33 11.30 11.85 7.80
C LEU A 33 11.23 10.73 6.75
N PRO A 34 10.80 9.52 7.12
CA PRO A 34 10.69 8.42 6.19
C PRO A 34 9.52 8.67 5.22
N ASN A 35 9.63 8.22 3.98
CA ASN A 35 8.48 8.18 3.09
C ASN A 35 7.49 7.12 3.60
N LEU A 36 6.34 7.54 4.12
CA LEU A 36 5.32 6.67 4.70
C LEU A 36 4.43 6.01 3.64
N MET A 37 4.40 6.53 2.42
CA MET A 37 3.53 6.06 1.33
C MET A 37 3.71 4.57 1.00
N PRO A 38 4.95 4.03 0.87
CA PRO A 38 5.16 2.61 0.56
C PRO A 38 4.60 1.65 1.62
N LEU A 39 4.48 2.10 2.88
CA LEU A 39 3.90 1.29 3.95
C LEU A 39 2.38 1.23 3.85
N ILE A 40 1.75 2.33 3.43
CA ILE A 40 0.30 2.41 3.22
C ILE A 40 -0.10 1.58 1.99
N SER A 41 0.58 1.75 0.86
CA SER A 41 0.34 0.95 -0.35
C SER A 41 0.52 -0.55 -0.08
N LYS A 42 1.57 -0.94 0.64
CA LYS A 42 1.78 -2.34 1.04
C LYS A 42 0.67 -2.87 1.95
N ALA A 43 0.20 -2.09 2.91
CA ALA A 43 -0.91 -2.48 3.78
C ALA A 43 -2.20 -2.64 2.96
N LYS A 44 -2.48 -1.73 2.03
CA LYS A 44 -3.65 -1.81 1.14
C LYS A 44 -3.56 -3.00 0.17
N SER A 45 -2.37 -3.28 -0.36
CA SER A 45 -2.11 -4.45 -1.22
C SER A 45 -2.44 -5.78 -0.54
N THR A 46 -2.42 -5.85 0.79
CA THR A 46 -2.83 -7.09 1.49
C THR A 46 -4.30 -7.45 1.24
N GLU A 47 -5.16 -6.46 1.01
CA GLU A 47 -6.57 -6.68 0.61
C GLU A 47 -6.64 -7.42 -0.72
N ALA A 48 -5.91 -6.94 -1.74
CA ALA A 48 -5.83 -7.55 -3.06
C ALA A 48 -5.36 -9.00 -2.98
N GLN A 49 -4.27 -9.22 -2.24
CA GLN A 49 -3.69 -10.55 -2.05
C GLN A 49 -4.68 -11.52 -1.40
N GLN A 50 -5.38 -11.09 -0.34
CA GLN A 50 -6.37 -11.90 0.34
C GLN A 50 -7.55 -12.26 -0.58
N GLN A 51 -8.08 -11.29 -1.33
CA GLN A 51 -9.19 -11.51 -2.25
C GLN A 51 -8.80 -12.42 -3.41
N LEU A 52 -7.59 -12.28 -3.97
CA LEU A 52 -7.09 -13.16 -5.03
C LEU A 52 -6.85 -14.59 -4.55
N VAL A 53 -6.34 -14.77 -3.33
CA VAL A 53 -6.18 -16.11 -2.73
C VAL A 53 -7.55 -16.75 -2.43
N PHE A 54 -8.53 -15.96 -2.00
CA PHE A 54 -9.90 -16.42 -1.82
C PHE A 54 -10.50 -16.88 -3.16
N LEU A 55 -10.39 -16.05 -4.20
CA LEU A 55 -10.82 -16.39 -5.56
C LEU A 55 -10.15 -17.66 -6.08
N HIS A 56 -8.83 -17.83 -5.89
CA HIS A 56 -8.11 -19.05 -6.25
C HIS A 56 -8.71 -20.29 -5.59
N THR A 57 -9.11 -20.17 -4.33
CA THR A 57 -9.75 -21.28 -3.61
C THR A 57 -11.11 -21.65 -4.20
N LEU A 58 -11.90 -20.64 -4.59
CA LEU A 58 -13.17 -20.85 -5.28
C LEU A 58 -12.97 -21.50 -6.65
N GLU A 59 -12.01 -21.02 -7.43
CA GLU A 59 -11.64 -21.57 -8.74
C GLU A 59 -11.22 -23.04 -8.63
N LYS A 60 -10.38 -23.39 -7.64
CA LYS A 60 -10.00 -24.79 -7.41
C LYS A 60 -11.19 -25.66 -7.03
N THR A 61 -12.12 -25.12 -6.23
CA THR A 61 -13.35 -25.81 -5.85
C THR A 61 -14.24 -26.05 -7.07
N HIS A 62 -14.44 -25.02 -7.90
CA HIS A 62 -15.20 -25.11 -9.14
C HIS A 62 -14.56 -26.12 -10.11
N PHE A 63 -13.22 -26.11 -10.23
CA PHE A 63 -12.49 -27.08 -11.04
C PHE A 63 -12.71 -28.53 -10.57
N TYR A 64 -12.72 -28.79 -9.26
CA TYR A 64 -13.01 -30.15 -8.76
C TYR A 64 -14.44 -30.63 -9.05
N MET A 65 -15.39 -29.71 -9.18
CA MET A 65 -16.80 -30.02 -9.44
C MET A 65 -17.13 -30.11 -10.93
N HIS A 66 -16.50 -29.28 -11.76
CA HIS A 66 -16.86 -29.07 -13.17
C HIS A 66 -15.71 -29.35 -14.16
N SER A 67 -14.52 -29.73 -13.66
CA SER A 67 -13.32 -30.01 -14.45
C SER A 67 -12.85 -28.86 -15.35
N ARG A 68 -13.20 -27.62 -14.98
CA ARG A 68 -12.81 -26.38 -15.69
C ARG A 68 -12.73 -25.21 -14.73
N TYR A 69 -11.96 -24.19 -15.06
CA TYR A 69 -12.01 -22.88 -14.39
C TYR A 69 -13.09 -22.00 -15.02
N SER A 70 -13.57 -20.98 -14.31
CA SER A 70 -14.64 -20.09 -14.80
C SER A 70 -14.22 -18.62 -14.82
N ALA A 71 -14.51 -17.93 -15.92
CA ALA A 71 -14.31 -16.47 -16.00
C ALA A 71 -15.40 -15.69 -15.24
N SER A 72 -16.47 -16.35 -14.82
CA SER A 72 -17.61 -15.70 -14.17
C SER A 72 -17.49 -15.77 -12.66
N LEU A 73 -17.29 -14.61 -12.02
CA LEU A 73 -17.28 -14.48 -10.56
C LEU A 73 -18.59 -14.96 -9.92
N GLU A 74 -19.71 -14.78 -10.63
CA GLU A 74 -21.04 -15.25 -10.19
C GLU A 74 -21.10 -16.78 -10.12
N GLU A 75 -20.54 -17.48 -11.12
CA GLU A 75 -20.49 -18.95 -11.12
C GLU A 75 -19.59 -19.51 -10.02
N LEU A 76 -18.57 -18.74 -9.63
CA LEU A 76 -17.67 -19.06 -8.52
C LEU A 76 -18.29 -18.74 -7.15
N GLY A 77 -19.41 -18.00 -7.12
CA GLY A 77 -20.00 -17.48 -5.88
C GLY A 77 -19.12 -16.42 -5.21
N PHE A 78 -18.28 -15.73 -5.97
CA PHE A 78 -17.43 -14.66 -5.45
C PHE A 78 -18.24 -13.37 -5.35
N GLU A 79 -18.53 -12.95 -4.11
CA GLU A 79 -19.19 -11.68 -3.83
C GLU A 79 -18.16 -10.55 -3.69
N GLN A 80 -18.10 -9.68 -4.69
CA GLN A 80 -17.28 -8.48 -4.61
C GLN A 80 -17.93 -7.44 -3.70
N GLN A 81 -17.16 -6.96 -2.72
CA GLN A 81 -17.57 -5.82 -1.91
C GLN A 81 -17.64 -4.56 -2.77
N LYS A 82 -18.59 -3.67 -2.45
CA LYS A 82 -18.71 -2.38 -3.15
C LYS A 82 -17.39 -1.61 -3.08
N LEU A 83 -17.00 -1.10 -4.23
CA LEU A 83 -15.79 -0.31 -4.37
C LEU A 83 -15.96 1.05 -3.71
N VAL A 84 -14.84 1.64 -3.28
CA VAL A 84 -14.84 3.00 -2.71
C VAL A 84 -15.36 4.05 -3.69
N THR A 85 -15.23 3.81 -5.00
CA THR A 85 -15.82 4.66 -6.06
C THR A 85 -17.35 4.66 -6.05
N ASP A 86 -17.96 3.57 -5.55
CA ASP A 86 -19.40 3.36 -5.49
C ASP A 86 -19.95 3.51 -4.06
N GLY A 87 -19.19 4.19 -3.17
CA GLY A 87 -19.57 4.42 -1.77
C GLY A 87 -19.39 3.21 -0.86
N GLY A 88 -18.62 2.21 -1.28
CA GLY A 88 -18.23 1.05 -0.47
C GLY A 88 -16.86 1.21 0.20
N SER A 89 -16.24 0.08 0.55
CA SER A 89 -14.97 0.02 1.30
C SER A 89 -13.83 -0.67 0.56
N ALA A 90 -14.12 -1.35 -0.57
CA ALA A 90 -13.11 -2.10 -1.30
C ALA A 90 -12.22 -1.20 -2.15
N ASN A 91 -10.91 -1.37 -2.04
CA ASN A 91 -9.92 -0.58 -2.80
C ASN A 91 -9.49 -1.27 -4.10
N TYR A 92 -9.82 -2.55 -4.26
CA TYR A 92 -9.45 -3.36 -5.43
C TYR A 92 -10.67 -3.95 -6.13
N ARG A 93 -10.67 -3.85 -7.46
CA ARG A 93 -11.57 -4.57 -8.35
C ARG A 93 -10.93 -5.88 -8.78
N ILE A 94 -11.61 -6.98 -8.48
CA ILE A 94 -11.23 -8.34 -8.84
C ILE A 94 -11.91 -8.74 -10.14
N GLU A 95 -11.15 -9.29 -11.08
CA GLU A 95 -11.62 -9.76 -12.38
C GLU A 95 -10.85 -11.01 -12.81
N VAL A 96 -11.53 -12.01 -13.39
CA VAL A 96 -10.87 -13.15 -14.04
C VAL A 96 -10.63 -12.79 -15.50
N THR A 97 -9.36 -12.67 -15.90
CA THR A 97 -9.00 -12.27 -17.27
C THR A 97 -8.91 -13.44 -18.23
N GLU A 98 -8.55 -14.62 -17.74
CA GLU A 98 -8.42 -15.83 -18.54
C GLU A 98 -8.93 -17.02 -17.71
N ALA A 99 -9.76 -17.88 -18.30
CA ALA A 99 -10.18 -19.14 -17.69
C ALA A 99 -10.29 -20.23 -18.76
N SER A 100 -9.79 -21.42 -18.45
CA SER A 100 -9.79 -22.57 -19.35
C SER A 100 -9.86 -23.88 -18.55
N GLU A 101 -9.80 -25.02 -19.23
CA GLU A 101 -9.64 -26.32 -18.55
C GLU A 101 -8.24 -26.52 -17.95
N LYS A 102 -7.23 -25.76 -18.39
CA LYS A 102 -5.83 -25.98 -18.02
C LYS A 102 -5.31 -24.98 -16.99
N GLY A 103 -5.96 -23.84 -16.86
CA GLY A 103 -5.53 -22.77 -15.97
C GLY A 103 -6.44 -21.56 -16.02
N PHE A 104 -6.18 -20.63 -15.12
CA PHE A 104 -6.86 -19.35 -15.02
C PHE A 104 -5.87 -18.25 -14.66
N LYS A 105 -6.25 -17.01 -14.95
CA LYS A 105 -5.60 -15.82 -14.41
C LYS A 105 -6.64 -14.85 -13.93
N ALA A 106 -6.41 -14.31 -12.74
CA ALA A 106 -7.22 -13.26 -12.17
C ALA A 106 -6.36 -12.07 -11.77
N LYS A 107 -6.95 -10.88 -11.89
CA LYS A 107 -6.33 -9.61 -11.56
C LYS A 107 -7.11 -8.87 -10.49
N ALA A 108 -6.39 -8.18 -9.63
CA ALA A 108 -6.90 -7.20 -8.70
C ALA A 108 -6.32 -5.83 -9.08
N THR A 109 -7.17 -4.93 -9.54
CA THR A 109 -6.79 -3.57 -9.97
C THR A 109 -7.26 -2.57 -8.93
N ALA A 110 -6.35 -1.75 -8.41
CA ALA A 110 -6.71 -0.68 -7.49
C ALA A 110 -7.62 0.34 -8.19
N VAL A 111 -8.64 0.83 -7.47
CA VAL A 111 -9.53 1.89 -7.96
C VAL A 111 -9.17 3.27 -7.41
N VAL A 112 -8.18 3.31 -6.53
CA VAL A 112 -7.60 4.53 -5.95
C VAL A 112 -6.12 4.54 -6.28
N ASP A 113 -5.63 5.70 -6.63
CA ASP A 113 -4.22 6.02 -6.76
C ASP A 113 -3.69 6.33 -5.35
N PHE A 114 -2.83 5.45 -4.80
CA PHE A 114 -2.41 5.59 -3.40
C PHE A 114 -1.36 6.68 -3.22
N ASP A 115 -0.50 6.92 -4.22
CA ASP A 115 0.61 7.86 -4.14
C ASP A 115 0.44 9.16 -4.94
N GLY A 116 -0.58 9.21 -5.80
CA GLY A 116 -0.92 10.38 -6.61
C GLY A 116 -0.11 10.47 -7.91
N ASP A 117 0.57 9.41 -8.33
CA ASP A 117 1.42 9.39 -9.52
C ASP A 117 0.66 9.06 -10.83
N GLY A 118 -0.62 8.69 -10.73
CA GLY A 118 -1.50 8.33 -11.85
C GLY A 118 -1.41 6.87 -12.29
N THR A 119 -0.64 6.05 -11.58
CA THR A 119 -0.49 4.60 -11.77
C THR A 119 -1.32 3.87 -10.73
N TYR A 120 -2.02 2.82 -11.14
CA TYR A 120 -2.82 2.02 -10.22
C TYR A 120 -2.12 0.70 -9.91
N ASN A 121 -2.09 0.33 -8.64
CA ASN A 121 -1.54 -0.94 -8.21
C ASN A 121 -2.32 -2.11 -8.84
N VAL A 122 -1.60 -3.10 -9.39
CA VAL A 122 -2.21 -4.30 -9.99
C VAL A 122 -1.52 -5.55 -9.48
N TRP A 123 -2.32 -6.45 -8.92
CA TRP A 123 -1.91 -7.81 -8.55
C TRP A 123 -2.51 -8.84 -9.49
N GLU A 124 -1.78 -9.92 -9.75
CA GLU A 124 -2.23 -11.06 -10.55
C GLU A 124 -1.99 -12.36 -9.76
N ILE A 125 -2.90 -13.32 -9.94
CA ILE A 125 -2.75 -14.70 -9.46
C ILE A 125 -3.08 -15.67 -10.58
N ASP A 126 -2.37 -16.80 -10.62
CA ASP A 126 -2.60 -17.90 -11.55
C ASP A 126 -3.07 -19.20 -10.84
N GLN A 127 -3.32 -20.26 -11.61
CA GLN A 127 -3.76 -21.56 -11.09
C GLN A 127 -2.80 -22.21 -10.09
N ASP A 128 -1.52 -21.88 -10.18
CA ASP A 128 -0.46 -22.43 -9.33
C ASP A 128 -0.26 -21.60 -8.05
N LYS A 129 -1.14 -20.61 -7.82
CA LYS A 129 -1.10 -19.68 -6.68
C LYS A 129 0.12 -18.76 -6.73
N ASN A 130 0.66 -18.49 -7.92
CA ASN A 130 1.72 -17.51 -8.08
C ASN A 130 1.13 -16.10 -8.00
N LEU A 131 1.19 -15.51 -6.82
CA LEU A 131 0.73 -14.15 -6.57
C LEU A 131 1.85 -13.16 -6.88
N LYS A 132 1.61 -12.25 -7.84
CA LYS A 132 2.61 -11.28 -8.29
C LYS A 132 2.02 -9.89 -8.40
N GLU A 133 2.80 -8.92 -7.95
CA GLU A 133 2.55 -7.51 -8.21
C GLU A 133 3.04 -7.21 -9.63
N VAL A 134 2.11 -6.88 -10.53
CA VAL A 134 2.39 -6.58 -11.94
C VAL A 134 2.75 -5.11 -12.09
N THR A 135 2.01 -4.25 -11.40
CA THR A 135 2.22 -2.80 -11.40
C THR A 135 2.31 -2.35 -9.96
N LYS A 136 3.43 -1.69 -9.63
CA LYS A 136 3.68 -1.12 -8.30
C LYS A 136 3.07 0.27 -8.20
N ASP A 137 2.68 0.59 -6.98
CA ASP A 137 2.25 1.90 -6.49
C ASP A 137 3.04 2.12 -5.19
#